data_AF-A0A376MV93-F1
#
_entry.id   AF-A0A376MV93-F1
#
_cell.length_a   1.000
_cell.length_b   1.000
_cell.length_c   1.000
_cell.angle_alpha   90.00
_cell.angle_beta   90.00
_cell.angle_gamma   90.00
#
_symmetry.space_group_name_H-M   'P 1'
#
loop_
_entity.id
_entity.type
_entity.pdbx_description
1 polymer ?
#
loop_
_entity_poly.entity_id
_entity_poly.type
_entity_poly.pdbx_seq_one_letter_code
_entity_poly.pdbx_strand_id
1 'polypeptide(L)'
;MKYALVVGSDVLARTCDPTDRGTIIIFGDGAGAAVLAASEEPGIISTHLHADGSYGELLTLPNADRVNPENSIHLTMAGNEVFKVAVTELAHIVDETLMANNLDRSHWTGWFRIRLTCVLSVQQRKNSACRWTMSW
;
A
#
# COMPACT_ATOMS: atom_id res chain seq x y z
N MET A 1 4.25 6.55 -29.71
CA MET A 1 4.63 6.51 -28.29
C MET A 1 3.91 5.36 -27.61
N LYS A 2 4.56 4.69 -26.65
CA LYS A 2 3.94 3.60 -25.87
C LYS A 2 3.54 4.15 -24.51
N TYR A 3 2.31 3.86 -24.10
CA TYR A 3 1.75 4.25 -22.82
C TYR A 3 1.34 3.00 -22.05
N ALA A 4 1.42 3.05 -20.73
CA ALA A 4 0.86 2.04 -19.83
C ALA A 4 -0.09 2.69 -18.84
N LEU A 5 -1.21 2.04 -18.55
CA LEU A 5 -2.15 2.45 -17.51
C LEU A 5 -1.95 1.53 -16.30
N VAL A 6 -1.65 2.12 -15.15
CA VAL A 6 -1.55 1.41 -13.86
C VAL A 6 -2.76 1.78 -13.03
N VAL A 7 -3.46 0.77 -12.52
CA VAL A 7 -4.67 0.94 -11.70
C VAL A 7 -4.48 0.17 -10.39
N GLY A 8 -4.77 0.83 -9.27
CA GLY A 8 -4.98 0.19 -7.97
C GLY A 8 -6.43 0.39 -7.58
N SER A 9 -7.17 -0.68 -7.33
CA SER A 9 -8.59 -0.63 -6.99
C SER A 9 -8.96 -1.80 -6.09
N ASP A 10 -9.62 -1.51 -4.98
CA ASP A 10 -10.00 -2.50 -3.99
C ASP A 10 -11.33 -2.16 -3.30
N VAL A 11 -12.01 -3.20 -2.84
CA VAL A 11 -13.31 -3.13 -2.13
C VAL A 11 -13.26 -3.84 -0.77
N LEU A 12 -12.21 -3.56 0.00
CA LEU A 12 -11.92 -4.26 1.26
C LEU A 12 -12.92 -3.95 2.38
N ALA A 13 -13.69 -2.87 2.32
CA ALA A 13 -14.72 -2.63 3.34
C ALA A 13 -15.80 -3.73 3.29
N ARG A 14 -16.06 -4.30 2.10
CA ARG A 14 -17.01 -5.40 1.92
C ARG A 14 -16.51 -6.74 2.45
N THR A 15 -15.20 -6.91 2.57
CA THR A 15 -14.60 -8.18 3.02
C THR A 15 -14.46 -8.24 4.54
N CYS A 16 -14.62 -7.12 5.24
CA CYS A 16 -14.60 -7.08 6.70
C CYS A 16 -15.86 -7.73 7.31
N ASP A 17 -15.69 -8.40 8.44
CA ASP A 17 -16.83 -8.81 9.27
C ASP A 17 -17.45 -7.56 9.92
N PRO A 18 -18.75 -7.26 9.72
CA PRO A 18 -19.39 -6.07 10.29
C PRO A 18 -19.43 -6.06 11.83
N THR A 19 -19.24 -7.21 12.47
CA THR A 19 -19.17 -7.34 13.93
C THR A 19 -17.76 -7.16 14.48
N ASP A 20 -16.73 -7.33 13.65
CA ASP A 20 -15.34 -7.14 14.04
C ASP A 20 -14.93 -5.66 13.99
N ARG A 21 -14.89 -5.05 15.17
CA ARG A 21 -14.44 -3.65 15.34
C ARG A 21 -12.97 -3.44 15.04
N GLY A 22 -12.16 -4.50 15.01
CA GLY A 22 -10.73 -4.42 14.69
C GLY A 22 -10.47 -4.06 13.24
N THR A 23 -11.28 -4.57 12.31
CA THR A 23 -11.08 -4.40 10.87
C THR A 23 -12.04 -3.40 10.24
N ILE A 24 -13.34 -3.42 10.61
CA ILE A 24 -14.38 -2.62 9.94
C ILE A 24 -14.16 -1.10 9.99
N ILE A 25 -13.41 -0.62 10.99
CA ILE A 25 -13.11 0.82 11.17
C ILE A 25 -11.83 1.27 10.45
N ILE A 26 -11.11 0.34 9.81
CA ILE A 26 -9.79 0.57 9.19
C ILE A 26 -9.92 0.61 7.67
N PHE A 27 -10.66 -0.35 7.10
CA PHE A 27 -10.74 -0.53 5.66
C PHE A 27 -11.85 0.30 5.03
N GLY A 28 -11.58 0.77 3.82
CA GLY A 28 -12.50 1.52 2.97
C GLY A 28 -12.34 1.06 1.53
N ASP A 29 -13.31 1.43 0.68
CA ASP A 29 -13.25 1.11 -0.75
C ASP A 29 -12.67 2.30 -1.53
N GLY A 30 -11.95 2.02 -2.62
CA GLY A 30 -11.36 3.07 -3.43
C GLY A 30 -10.64 2.57 -4.68
N ALA A 31 -10.39 3.50 -5.60
CA ALA A 31 -9.63 3.27 -6.82
C ALA A 31 -8.78 4.49 -7.18
N GLY A 32 -7.64 4.24 -7.82
CA GLY A 32 -6.73 5.25 -8.34
C GLY A 32 -5.99 4.73 -9.58
N ALA A 33 -5.55 5.64 -10.44
CA ALA A 33 -4.85 5.28 -11.66
C ALA A 33 -3.76 6.29 -12.03
N ALA A 34 -2.73 5.80 -12.71
CA ALA A 34 -1.65 6.60 -13.28
C ALA A 34 -1.37 6.14 -14.72
N VAL A 35 -1.09 7.09 -15.61
CA VAL A 35 -0.63 6.79 -16.97
C VAL A 35 0.87 7.02 -17.04
N LEU A 36 1.59 5.98 -17.44
CA LEU A 36 3.03 6.01 -17.67
C LEU A 36 3.30 6.19 -19.15
N ALA A 37 4.29 7.02 -19.46
CA ALA A 37 4.79 7.25 -20.81
C ALA A 37 6.28 6.98 -20.84
N ALA A 38 6.78 6.50 -21.98
CA ALA A 38 8.23 6.46 -22.22
C ALA A 38 8.80 7.90 -22.25
N SER A 39 9.96 8.09 -21.62
CA SER A 39 10.68 9.37 -21.53
C SER A 39 12.18 9.12 -21.71
N GLU A 40 12.89 10.10 -22.27
CA GLU A 40 14.36 10.08 -22.37
C GLU A 40 15.02 10.39 -21.02
N GLU A 41 14.36 11.20 -20.19
CA GLU A 41 14.80 11.48 -18.83
C GLU A 41 14.01 10.66 -17.79
N PRO A 42 14.64 10.23 -16.68
CA PRO A 42 13.96 9.43 -15.66
C PRO A 42 12.85 10.18 -14.94
N GLY A 43 11.62 9.68 -15.04
CA GLY A 43 10.52 10.04 -14.13
C GLY A 43 10.62 9.23 -12.84
N ILE A 44 10.28 7.94 -12.90
CA ILE A 44 10.51 7.00 -11.80
C ILE A 44 12.00 6.63 -11.81
N ILE A 45 12.71 6.88 -10.70
CA ILE A 45 14.16 6.72 -10.60
C ILE A 45 14.53 5.25 -10.33
N SER A 46 13.86 4.64 -9.35
CA SER A 46 13.99 3.22 -9.02
C SER A 46 12.74 2.72 -8.29
N THR A 47 12.56 1.40 -8.26
CA THR A 47 11.48 0.70 -7.57
C THR A 47 12.07 -0.48 -6.82
N HIS A 48 11.65 -0.69 -5.57
CA HIS A 48 12.11 -1.77 -4.70
C HIS A 48 10.88 -2.52 -4.19
N LEU A 49 10.91 -3.86 -4.24
CA LEU A 49 9.77 -4.72 -3.90
C LEU A 49 10.27 -5.89 -3.05
N HIS A 50 9.63 -6.11 -1.91
CA HIS A 50 9.96 -7.18 -0.96
C HIS A 50 8.70 -7.92 -0.53
N ALA A 51 8.87 -9.17 -0.11
CA ALA A 51 7.82 -9.99 0.46
C ALA A 51 8.41 -11.01 1.44
N ASP A 52 7.75 -11.19 2.58
CA ASP A 52 8.07 -12.22 3.55
C ASP A 52 6.80 -12.98 3.92
N GLY A 53 6.71 -14.24 3.48
CA GLY A 53 5.55 -15.10 3.70
C GLY A 53 5.41 -15.62 5.13
N SER A 54 6.43 -15.47 5.98
CA SER A 54 6.36 -15.90 7.38
C SER A 54 5.32 -15.12 8.20
N TYR A 55 4.94 -13.92 7.73
CA TYR A 55 3.91 -13.08 8.33
C TYR A 55 2.50 -13.31 7.75
N GLY A 56 2.32 -14.29 6.88
CA GLY A 56 1.06 -14.49 6.14
C GLY A 56 -0.17 -14.60 7.04
N GLU A 57 -0.06 -15.22 8.21
CA GLU A 57 -1.17 -15.39 9.15
C GLU A 57 -1.57 -14.08 9.87
N LEU A 58 -0.73 -13.05 9.84
CA LEU A 58 -1.01 -11.77 10.52
C LEU A 58 -2.06 -10.92 9.80
N LEU A 59 -2.24 -11.10 8.50
CA LEU A 59 -3.23 -10.39 7.69
C LEU A 59 -3.69 -11.30 6.55
N THR A 60 -4.90 -11.83 6.64
CA THR A 60 -5.43 -12.76 5.63
C THR A 60 -6.78 -12.31 5.09
N LEU A 61 -7.01 -12.64 3.83
CA LEU A 61 -8.32 -12.56 3.18
C LEU A 61 -8.53 -13.86 2.41
N PRO A 62 -9.21 -14.85 3.01
CA PRO A 62 -9.49 -16.11 2.33
C PRO A 62 -10.41 -15.89 1.13
N ASN A 63 -10.12 -16.58 0.03
CA ASN A 63 -11.09 -16.73 -1.04
C ASN A 63 -12.16 -17.76 -0.64
N ALA A 64 -13.31 -17.73 -1.32
CA ALA A 64 -14.36 -18.72 -1.12
C ALA A 64 -13.81 -20.15 -1.26
N ASP A 65 -13.92 -20.93 -0.18
CA ASP A 65 -13.53 -22.32 -0.16
C ASP A 65 -14.55 -23.15 -0.95
N ARG A 66 -14.06 -23.86 -1.97
CA ARG A 66 -14.89 -24.67 -2.87
C ARG A 66 -15.23 -26.04 -2.28
N VAL A 67 -14.53 -26.47 -1.24
CA VAL A 67 -14.73 -27.74 -0.54
C VAL A 67 -15.61 -27.53 0.68
N ASN A 68 -15.35 -26.49 1.47
CA ASN A 68 -16.10 -26.16 2.69
C ASN A 68 -16.67 -24.72 2.62
N PRO A 69 -17.87 -24.53 2.04
CA PRO A 69 -18.46 -23.19 1.84
C PRO A 69 -18.74 -22.41 3.13
N GLU A 70 -18.79 -23.09 4.27
CA GLU A 70 -19.01 -22.48 5.60
C GLU A 70 -17.75 -21.80 6.16
N ASN A 71 -16.58 -22.00 5.54
CA ASN A 71 -15.35 -21.35 5.97
C ASN A 71 -15.46 -19.83 5.81
N SER A 72 -14.98 -19.11 6.83
CA SER A 72 -15.00 -17.66 6.81
C SER A 72 -14.17 -17.12 5.63
N ILE A 73 -14.78 -16.20 4.90
CA ILE A 73 -14.15 -15.42 3.82
C ILE A 73 -13.84 -13.99 4.26
N HIS A 74 -14.02 -13.69 5.55
CA HIS A 74 -13.79 -12.36 6.08
C HIS A 74 -12.30 -12.09 6.28
N LEU A 75 -11.93 -10.82 6.12
CA LEU A 75 -10.59 -10.34 6.41
C LEU A 75 -10.26 -10.53 7.90
N THR A 76 -9.09 -11.07 8.20
CA THR A 76 -8.57 -11.20 9.57
C THR A 76 -7.23 -10.48 9.70
N MET A 77 -6.99 -9.86 10.86
CA MET A 77 -5.78 -9.07 11.08
C MET A 77 -5.33 -9.07 12.56
N ALA A 78 -4.07 -9.40 12.79
CA ALA A 78 -3.35 -9.17 14.06
C ALA A 78 -2.75 -7.75 14.07
N GLY A 79 -3.58 -6.74 14.34
CA GLY A 79 -3.25 -5.33 14.06
C GLY A 79 -1.96 -4.80 14.71
N ASN A 80 -1.64 -5.20 15.95
CA ASN A 80 -0.43 -4.71 16.63
C ASN A 80 0.85 -5.28 16.01
N GLU A 81 0.82 -6.56 15.64
CA GLU A 81 1.90 -7.31 15.03
C GLU A 81 2.14 -6.81 13.60
N VAL A 82 1.06 -6.68 12.81
CA VAL A 82 1.12 -6.09 11.46
C VAL A 82 1.73 -4.69 11.49
N PHE A 83 1.33 -3.85 12.44
CA PHE A 83 1.87 -2.50 12.56
C PHE A 83 3.38 -2.50 12.84
N LYS A 84 3.87 -3.35 13.74
CA LYS A 84 5.30 -3.45 14.08
C LYS A 84 6.14 -3.92 12.88
N VAL A 85 5.66 -4.92 12.16
CA VAL A 85 6.33 -5.42 10.95
C VAL A 85 6.34 -4.32 9.88
N ALA A 86 5.18 -3.69 9.62
CA ALA A 86 5.07 -2.64 8.62
C ALA A 86 6.00 -1.46 8.88
N VAL A 87 6.09 -0.96 10.12
CA VAL A 87 6.98 0.18 10.44
C VAL A 87 8.45 -0.18 10.25
N THR A 88 8.85 -1.41 10.61
CA THR A 88 10.23 -1.89 10.45
C THR A 88 10.59 -2.02 8.97
N GLU A 89 9.76 -2.70 8.18
CA GLU A 89 10.04 -2.90 6.75
C GLU A 89 9.97 -1.59 5.95
N LEU A 90 9.08 -0.67 6.33
CA LEU A 90 9.03 0.66 5.74
C LEU A 90 10.29 1.49 6.04
N ALA A 91 10.89 1.34 7.21
CA ALA A 91 12.15 2.00 7.50
C ALA A 91 13.28 1.43 6.64
N HIS A 92 13.36 0.10 6.52
CA HIS A 92 14.37 -0.57 5.69
C HIS A 92 14.27 -0.18 4.21
N ILE A 93 13.07 -0.20 3.62
CA ILE A 93 12.90 0.11 2.19
C ILE A 93 13.18 1.59 1.88
N VAL A 94 12.92 2.49 2.83
CA VAL A 94 13.29 3.92 2.69
C VAL A 94 14.81 4.06 2.65
N ASP A 95 15.52 3.42 3.59
CA ASP A 95 16.98 3.48 3.63
C ASP A 95 17.61 2.82 2.39
N GLU A 96 17.12 1.66 1.96
CA GLU A 96 17.53 1.02 0.71
C GLU A 96 17.32 1.93 -0.50
N THR A 97 16.14 2.57 -0.60
CA THR A 97 15.84 3.47 -1.70
C THR A 97 16.80 4.66 -1.72
N LEU A 98 17.09 5.26 -0.57
CA LEU A 98 18.02 6.39 -0.49
C LEU A 98 19.44 5.96 -0.87
N MET A 99 19.91 4.83 -0.34
CA MET A 99 21.23 4.29 -0.64
C MET A 99 21.39 3.92 -2.12
N ALA A 100 20.39 3.27 -2.72
CA ALA A 100 20.42 2.86 -4.13
C ALA A 100 20.51 4.05 -5.09
N ASN A 101 20.03 5.23 -4.68
CA ASN A 101 20.06 6.45 -5.49
C ASN A 101 21.13 7.46 -5.01
N ASN A 102 21.96 7.09 -4.03
CA ASN A 102 22.97 7.97 -3.42
C ASN A 102 22.39 9.31 -2.92
N LEU A 103 21.21 9.25 -2.29
CA LEU A 103 20.48 10.40 -1.75
C LEU A 103 20.57 10.42 -0.21
N ASP A 104 20.65 11.63 0.34
CA ASP A 104 20.59 11.85 1.79
C ASP A 104 19.15 12.08 2.29
N ARG A 105 18.87 11.78 3.56
CA ARG A 105 17.56 11.99 4.19
C ARG A 105 17.11 13.45 4.19
N SER A 106 18.03 14.41 4.14
CA SER A 106 17.73 15.84 4.02
C SER A 106 17.02 16.22 2.70
N HIS A 107 17.14 15.40 1.66
CA HIS A 107 16.41 15.58 0.40
C HIS A 107 14.95 15.11 0.48
N TRP A 108 14.53 14.54 1.61
CA TRP A 108 13.15 14.16 1.91
C TRP A 108 12.28 15.40 2.21
N THR A 109 12.19 16.32 1.27
CA THR A 109 11.18 17.39 1.29
C THR A 109 9.86 16.83 0.73
N GLY A 110 8.72 17.45 1.06
CA GLY A 110 7.37 16.90 0.89
C GLY A 110 6.99 16.37 -0.50
N TRP A 111 7.77 16.67 -1.54
CA TRP A 111 7.62 16.14 -2.90
C TRP A 111 8.14 14.70 -3.08
N PHE A 112 9.13 14.26 -2.31
CA PHE A 112 9.67 12.88 -2.39
C PHE A 112 8.73 11.85 -1.76
N ARG A 113 7.88 12.31 -0.83
CA ARG A 113 6.83 11.52 -0.16
C ARG A 113 5.76 10.99 -1.13
N ILE A 114 5.66 11.49 -2.36
CA ILE A 114 4.69 11.02 -3.36
C ILE A 114 5.26 9.86 -4.19
N ARG A 115 6.59 9.71 -4.28
CA ARG A 115 7.23 8.76 -5.21
C ARG A 115 7.36 7.34 -4.66
N LEU A 116 7.43 7.18 -3.33
CA LEU A 116 7.39 5.87 -2.66
C LEU A 116 5.95 5.41 -2.31
N THR A 117 4.99 6.34 -2.29
CA THR A 117 3.66 6.10 -1.70
C THR A 117 2.65 5.46 -2.67
N CYS A 118 2.94 5.38 -3.96
CA CYS A 118 2.02 4.74 -4.92
C CYS A 118 1.82 3.24 -4.67
N VAL A 119 2.73 2.59 -3.93
CA VAL A 119 2.58 1.17 -3.50
C VAL A 119 1.86 1.04 -2.14
N LEU A 120 1.89 2.08 -1.31
CA LEU A 120 1.36 2.04 0.06
C LEU A 120 -0.05 2.61 0.23
N SER A 121 -0.58 3.31 -0.78
CA SER A 121 -1.87 4.00 -0.69
C SER A 121 -3.09 3.08 -0.57
N VAL A 122 -2.94 1.76 -0.64
CA VAL A 122 -4.05 0.82 -0.42
C VAL A 122 -4.37 0.62 1.08
N GLN A 123 -3.45 0.93 2.03
CA GLN A 123 -3.56 0.34 3.37
C GLN A 123 -3.47 1.27 4.59
N GLN A 124 -3.53 2.60 4.45
CA GLN A 124 -3.59 3.47 5.66
C GLN A 124 -4.52 4.67 5.51
N ARG A 125 -5.69 4.58 6.14
CA ARG A 125 -6.50 5.76 6.47
C ARG A 125 -6.88 5.78 7.94
N LYS A 126 -6.05 6.40 8.78
CA LYS A 126 -6.53 7.12 9.97
C LYS A 126 -5.76 8.43 10.17
N ASN A 127 -6.52 9.53 10.14
CA ASN A 127 -6.20 10.88 10.59
C ASN A 127 -5.00 11.62 9.96
N SER A 128 -5.23 12.22 8.80
CA SER A 128 -4.98 13.65 8.56
C SER A 128 -5.53 14.04 7.20
N ALA A 129 -6.32 15.11 7.15
CA ALA A 129 -6.90 15.64 5.93
C ALA A 129 -5.79 16.26 5.05
N CYS A 130 -5.26 15.51 4.08
CA CYS A 130 -4.51 16.09 2.98
C CYS A 130 -5.49 16.51 1.88
N ARG A 131 -5.83 17.79 1.88
CA ARG A 131 -6.50 18.47 0.77
C ARG A 131 -5.48 18.60 -0.38
N TRP A 132 -5.69 17.87 -1.46
CA TRP A 132 -4.91 18.01 -2.69
C TRP A 132 -5.52 19.13 -3.53
N THR A 133 -4.85 20.27 -3.62
CA THR A 133 -5.06 21.24 -4.70
C THR A 133 -4.01 21.00 -5.75
N MET A 134 -4.42 20.50 -6.91
CA MET A 134 -3.61 20.51 -8.13
C MET A 134 -3.69 21.93 -8.72
N SER A 135 -2.58 22.64 -8.67
CA SER A 135 -2.35 23.81 -9.53
C SER A 135 -1.61 23.30 -10.77
N TRP A 136 -2.15 23.60 -11.95
CA TRP A 136 -1.56 23.29 -13.27
C TRP A 136 -0.20 23.95 -13.45
#